data_AF-A0A1V0AK51-F1
#
_entry.id   AF-A0A1V0AK51-F1
#
_cell.length_a   1.000
_cell.length_b   1.000
_cell.length_c   1.000
_cell.angle_alpha   90.00
_cell.angle_beta   90.00
_cell.angle_gamma   90.00
#
_symmetry.space_group_name_H-M   'P 1'
#
loop_
_entity.id
_entity.type
_entity.pdbx_description
1 polymer ?
#
loop_
_entity_poly.entity_id
_entity_poly.type
_entity_poly.pdbx_seq_one_letter_code
_entity_poly.pdbx_strand_id
1 'polypeptide(L)'
;MSANASRAAASRASKLRAASARLGRRDAGRGAQAAAALAAAGLTVRPVRIDVTDDASVSQAAELIEREYGRLDVLVNNAGMLRRKTAAEVSAGDLLPEFETNVFGMVRVVHAMLPLLRRSPAARVVNVSSDSAVFAKATEQGSMFARSHESFAYSATKAAVNMLTVKYANAFADDPGTAHIKINAVTPGYVATDLNGFKGERTPDEGARAVVHWATVGDDGASGGFFDDRGRMPW
;
A
#
# COMPACT_ATOMS: atom_id res chain seq x y z
N MET A 1 4.88 5.44 5.38
CA MET A 1 4.61 6.50 4.39
C MET A 1 4.23 7.77 5.13
N SER A 2 4.39 8.94 4.53
CA SER A 2 3.89 10.20 5.12
C SER A 2 2.35 10.18 5.19
N ALA A 3 1.79 10.90 6.16
CA ALA A 3 0.33 11.05 6.26
C ALA A 3 -0.28 11.69 4.99
N ASN A 4 0.51 12.41 4.19
CA ASN A 4 0.03 13.15 3.03
C ASN A 4 -0.41 12.24 1.88
N ALA A 5 0.36 11.19 1.58
CA ALA A 5 0.03 10.26 0.50
C ALA A 5 -1.19 9.40 0.84
N SER A 6 -1.31 8.93 2.08
CA SER A 6 -2.51 8.21 2.55
C SER A 6 -3.77 9.10 2.53
N ARG A 7 -3.62 10.40 2.87
CA ARG A 7 -4.71 11.38 2.75
C ARG A 7 -5.13 11.60 1.29
N ALA A 8 -4.18 11.70 0.37
CA ALA A 8 -4.47 11.90 -1.05
C ALA A 8 -5.23 10.70 -1.65
N ALA A 9 -4.80 9.47 -1.35
CA ALA A 9 -5.51 8.26 -1.76
C ALA A 9 -6.93 8.20 -1.15
N ALA A 10 -7.09 8.47 0.14
CA ALA A 10 -8.40 8.49 0.80
C ALA A 10 -9.32 9.59 0.23
N SER A 11 -8.77 10.76 -0.08
CA SER A 11 -9.50 11.89 -0.69
C SER A 11 -10.02 11.55 -2.08
N ARG A 12 -9.20 10.93 -2.92
CA ARG A 12 -9.62 10.49 -4.25
C ARG A 12 -10.60 9.32 -4.20
N ALA A 13 -10.35 8.33 -3.34
CA ALA A 13 -11.23 7.16 -3.18
C ALA A 13 -12.64 7.55 -2.70
N SER A 14 -12.74 8.47 -1.74
CA SER A 14 -14.05 8.96 -1.24
C SER A 14 -14.86 9.75 -2.26
N LYS A 15 -14.23 10.22 -3.36
CA LYS A 15 -14.93 10.86 -4.48
C LYS A 15 -15.48 9.87 -5.50
N LEU A 16 -15.10 8.59 -5.46
CA LEU A 16 -15.36 7.63 -6.53
C LEU A 16 -16.67 6.83 -6.40
N ARG A 17 -17.44 7.02 -5.33
CA ARG A 17 -18.85 6.65 -5.11
C ARG A 17 -19.19 6.94 -3.64
N ALA A 18 -20.42 6.68 -3.19
CA ALA A 18 -20.86 6.77 -1.79
C ALA A 18 -20.11 5.77 -0.86
N ALA A 19 -18.79 5.89 -0.77
CA ALA A 19 -17.88 5.00 -0.06
C ALA A 19 -17.55 5.61 1.29
N SER A 20 -17.80 4.85 2.36
CA SER A 20 -17.25 5.15 3.69
C SER A 20 -15.79 4.73 3.71
N ALA A 21 -14.86 5.67 3.86
CA ALA A 21 -13.44 5.37 3.89
C ALA A 21 -12.87 5.35 5.32
N ARG A 22 -11.97 4.40 5.59
CA ARG A 22 -11.17 4.36 6.81
C ARG A 22 -9.73 4.75 6.53
N LEU A 23 -9.21 5.72 7.28
CA LEU A 23 -7.80 6.11 7.23
C LEU A 23 -7.03 5.39 8.34
N GLY A 24 -6.28 4.35 7.96
CA GLY A 24 -5.43 3.59 8.87
C GLY A 24 -4.17 4.37 9.26
N ARG A 25 -3.95 4.57 10.56
CA ARG A 25 -2.75 5.25 11.07
C ARG A 25 -2.35 4.72 12.45
N ARG A 26 -1.06 4.44 12.66
CA ARG A 26 -0.55 3.79 13.89
C ARG A 26 -0.76 4.56 15.19
N ASP A 27 -0.65 5.89 15.14
CA ASP A 27 -0.90 6.75 16.30
C ASP A 27 -2.29 7.41 16.15
N ALA A 28 -3.06 7.46 17.22
CA ALA A 28 -4.45 7.91 17.12
C ALA A 28 -4.54 9.42 16.82
N GLY A 29 -3.63 10.24 17.35
CA GLY A 29 -3.70 11.71 17.30
C GLY A 29 -3.62 12.30 15.90
N ARG A 30 -2.49 12.10 15.20
CA ARG A 30 -2.38 12.47 13.76
C ARG A 30 -3.36 11.72 12.87
N GLY A 31 -3.94 10.60 13.31
CA GLY A 31 -4.99 9.87 12.58
C GLY A 31 -6.29 10.66 12.60
N ALA A 32 -6.72 11.06 13.79
CA ALA A 32 -7.86 11.95 14.01
C ALA A 32 -7.65 13.31 13.31
N GLN A 33 -6.47 13.91 13.42
CA GLN A 33 -6.14 15.18 12.75
C GLN A 33 -6.25 15.05 11.22
N ALA A 34 -5.73 13.97 10.64
CA ALA A 34 -5.79 13.73 9.21
C ALA A 34 -7.23 13.51 8.72
N ALA A 35 -8.03 12.75 9.48
CA ALA A 35 -9.44 12.54 9.16
C ALA A 35 -10.25 13.84 9.28
N ALA A 36 -10.01 14.66 10.31
CA ALA A 36 -10.67 15.96 10.49
C ALA A 36 -10.36 16.91 9.31
N ALA A 37 -9.12 16.95 8.83
CA ALA A 37 -8.75 17.74 7.66
C ALA A 37 -9.48 17.28 6.38
N LEU A 38 -9.71 15.98 6.22
CA LEU A 38 -10.48 15.44 5.09
C LEU A 38 -11.98 15.74 5.23
N ALA A 39 -12.52 15.64 6.45
CA ALA A 39 -13.90 16.01 6.75
C ALA A 39 -14.18 17.50 6.48
N ALA A 40 -13.24 18.39 6.86
CA ALA A 40 -13.32 19.81 6.55
C ALA A 40 -13.31 20.09 5.03
N ALA A 41 -12.76 19.18 4.23
CA ALA A 41 -12.81 19.22 2.77
C ALA A 41 -14.07 18.54 2.17
N GLY A 42 -15.07 18.21 2.99
CA GLY A 42 -16.34 17.61 2.56
C GLY A 42 -16.30 16.10 2.34
N LEU A 43 -15.28 15.40 2.85
CA LEU A 43 -15.09 13.96 2.61
C LEU A 43 -15.46 13.11 3.83
N THR A 44 -16.17 12.02 3.60
CA THR A 44 -16.56 11.07 4.66
C THR A 44 -15.44 10.06 4.93
N VAL A 45 -14.45 10.48 5.73
CA VAL A 45 -13.29 9.64 6.11
C VAL A 45 -13.21 9.52 7.63
N ARG A 46 -13.19 8.29 8.15
CA ARG A 46 -13.05 8.01 9.59
C ARG A 46 -11.69 7.41 9.90
N PRO A 47 -11.04 7.78 11.01
CA PRO A 47 -9.77 7.17 11.37
C PRO A 47 -9.96 5.71 11.83
N VAL A 48 -8.93 4.89 11.68
CA VAL A 48 -8.77 3.61 12.39
C VAL A 48 -7.33 3.50 12.86
N ARG A 49 -7.14 3.17 14.14
CA ARG A 49 -5.80 2.88 14.65
C ARG A 49 -5.36 1.52 14.11
N ILE A 50 -4.23 1.49 13.43
CA ILE A 50 -3.63 0.25 12.95
C ILE A 50 -2.11 0.44 12.88
N ASP A 51 -1.39 -0.34 13.67
CA ASP A 51 0.04 -0.57 13.49
C ASP A 51 0.23 -1.92 12.80
N VAL A 52 0.81 -1.89 11.60
CA VAL A 52 0.94 -3.10 10.77
C VAL A 52 1.98 -4.07 11.31
N THR A 53 2.79 -3.66 12.30
CA THR A 53 3.79 -4.53 12.94
C THR A 53 3.27 -5.20 14.22
N ASP A 54 1.98 -5.05 14.54
CA ASP A 54 1.36 -5.56 15.76
C ASP A 54 0.08 -6.35 15.41
N ASP A 55 0.11 -7.66 15.65
CA ASP A 55 -1.02 -8.56 15.38
C ASP A 55 -2.31 -8.12 16.10
N ALA A 56 -2.20 -7.71 17.37
CA ALA A 56 -3.37 -7.27 18.13
C ALA A 56 -3.95 -5.97 17.56
N SER A 57 -3.09 -5.03 17.15
CA SER A 57 -3.55 -3.80 16.51
C SER A 57 -4.24 -4.06 15.17
N VAL A 58 -3.77 -5.02 14.37
CA VAL A 58 -4.38 -5.37 13.09
C VAL A 58 -5.72 -6.08 13.28
N SER A 59 -5.80 -7.04 14.21
CA SER A 59 -7.04 -7.76 14.53
C SER A 59 -8.12 -6.82 15.04
N GLN A 60 -7.80 -5.90 15.97
CA GLN A 60 -8.76 -4.89 16.45
C GLN A 60 -9.27 -3.98 15.33
N ALA A 61 -8.43 -3.65 14.35
CA ALA A 61 -8.86 -2.87 13.19
C ALA A 61 -9.82 -3.66 12.29
N ALA A 62 -9.57 -4.95 12.07
CA ALA A 62 -10.46 -5.83 11.32
C ALA A 62 -11.81 -6.00 12.02
N GLU A 63 -11.82 -6.28 13.33
CA GLU A 63 -13.04 -6.40 14.15
C GLU A 63 -13.87 -5.11 14.13
N LEU A 64 -13.22 -3.95 14.16
CA LEU A 64 -13.91 -2.66 14.06
C LEU A 64 -14.58 -2.48 12.69
N ILE A 65 -13.88 -2.82 11.61
CA ILE A 65 -14.43 -2.73 10.25
C ILE A 65 -15.58 -3.72 10.09
N GLU A 66 -15.45 -4.94 10.61
CA GLU A 66 -16.51 -5.94 10.61
C GLU A 66 -17.76 -5.47 11.32
N ARG A 67 -17.62 -5.00 12.57
CA ARG A 67 -18.76 -4.52 13.36
C ARG A 67 -19.51 -3.37 12.69
N GLU A 68 -18.82 -2.50 11.97
CA GLU A 68 -19.42 -1.29 11.42
C GLU A 68 -19.90 -1.41 9.98
N TYR A 69 -19.24 -2.25 9.17
CA TYR A 69 -19.52 -2.36 7.74
C TYR A 69 -19.85 -3.78 7.29
N GLY A 70 -19.51 -4.80 8.09
CA GLY A 70 -19.75 -6.21 7.77
C GLY A 70 -18.91 -6.79 6.63
N ARG A 71 -18.21 -5.95 5.85
CA ARG A 71 -17.35 -6.33 4.72
C ARG A 71 -16.28 -5.28 4.46
N LEU A 72 -15.32 -5.61 3.60
CA LEU A 72 -14.33 -4.68 3.09
C LEU A 72 -14.25 -4.82 1.57
N ASP A 73 -14.57 -3.73 0.85
CA ASP A 73 -14.57 -3.75 -0.62
C ASP A 73 -13.17 -3.42 -1.20
N VAL A 74 -12.41 -2.55 -0.51
CA VAL A 74 -11.10 -2.09 -0.96
C VAL A 74 -10.11 -2.09 0.20
N LEU A 75 -8.96 -2.73 0.01
CA LEU A 75 -7.81 -2.67 0.92
C LEU A 75 -6.61 -2.04 0.21
N VAL A 76 -6.03 -1.00 0.80
CA VAL A 76 -4.79 -0.39 0.30
C VAL A 76 -3.67 -0.56 1.33
N ASN A 77 -2.76 -1.50 1.09
CA ASN A 77 -1.56 -1.72 1.88
C ASN A 77 -0.50 -0.68 1.51
N ASN A 78 -0.62 0.48 2.15
CA ASN A 78 0.20 1.66 1.90
C ASN A 78 1.29 1.86 2.97
N ALA A 79 1.18 1.20 4.11
CA ALA A 79 2.18 1.34 5.18
C ALA A 79 3.57 0.93 4.66
N GLY A 80 4.59 1.66 5.11
CA GLY A 80 5.96 1.35 4.71
C GLY A 80 6.99 2.35 5.24
N MET A 81 8.22 1.93 5.33
CA MET A 81 9.36 2.74 5.74
C MET A 81 10.56 2.48 4.84
N LEU A 82 11.49 3.43 4.88
CA LEU A 82 12.77 3.41 4.19
C LEU A 82 13.80 3.94 5.16
N ARG A 83 14.91 3.24 5.36
CA ARG A 83 16.09 3.75 6.05
C ARG A 83 17.26 3.82 5.06
N ARG A 84 18.11 4.82 5.25
CA ARG A 84 19.33 4.99 4.47
C ARG A 84 20.53 4.55 5.29
N LYS A 85 21.36 3.70 4.72
CA LYS A 85 22.64 3.22 5.28
C LYS A 85 23.64 3.08 4.16
N THR A 86 24.89 3.44 4.40
CA THR A 86 25.96 3.17 3.43
C THR A 86 26.29 1.68 3.39
N ALA A 87 26.95 1.22 2.33
CA ALA A 87 27.38 -0.18 2.19
C ALA A 87 28.30 -0.64 3.34
N ALA A 88 29.08 0.29 3.92
CA ALA A 88 30.00 -0.01 5.00
C ALA A 88 29.31 -0.10 6.37
N GLU A 89 28.13 0.49 6.53
CA GLU A 89 27.43 0.59 7.82
C GLU A 89 26.24 -0.38 7.95
N VAL A 90 25.72 -0.87 6.83
CA VAL A 90 24.50 -1.67 6.81
C VAL A 90 24.73 -3.05 7.42
N SER A 91 23.90 -3.42 8.41
CA SER A 91 23.86 -4.77 8.97
C SER A 91 22.53 -5.46 8.64
N ALA A 92 22.47 -6.79 8.79
CA ALA A 92 21.21 -7.52 8.68
C ALA A 92 20.15 -7.00 9.66
N GLY A 93 20.56 -6.60 10.87
CA GLY A 93 19.68 -6.02 11.89
C GLY A 93 19.04 -4.69 11.45
N ASP A 94 19.74 -3.90 10.62
CA ASP A 94 19.19 -2.66 10.07
C ASP A 94 18.08 -2.91 9.05
N LEU A 95 18.09 -4.07 8.39
CA LEU A 95 17.10 -4.43 7.37
C LEU A 95 15.79 -4.95 7.97
N LEU A 96 15.85 -5.59 9.15
CA LEU A 96 14.71 -6.26 9.79
C LEU A 96 13.47 -5.34 9.96
N PRO A 97 13.59 -4.09 10.48
CA PRO A 97 12.42 -3.23 10.66
C PRO A 97 11.70 -2.87 9.36
N GLU A 98 12.44 -2.76 8.25
CA GLU A 98 11.86 -2.49 6.93
C GLU A 98 11.11 -3.72 6.41
N PHE A 99 11.64 -4.94 6.59
CA PHE A 99 10.91 -6.17 6.29
C PHE A 99 9.67 -6.34 7.16
N GLU A 100 9.79 -6.08 8.46
CA GLU A 100 8.66 -6.16 9.40
C GLU A 100 7.52 -5.24 8.98
N THR A 101 7.84 -4.00 8.60
CA THR A 101 6.79 -3.04 8.20
C THR A 101 6.30 -3.28 6.77
N ASN A 102 7.20 -3.40 5.79
CA ASN A 102 6.86 -3.35 4.37
C ASN A 102 6.33 -4.68 3.85
N VAL A 103 6.81 -5.81 4.40
CA VAL A 103 6.53 -7.16 3.92
C VAL A 103 5.61 -7.88 4.89
N PHE A 104 6.07 -8.14 6.11
CA PHE A 104 5.30 -8.91 7.09
C PHE A 104 4.05 -8.17 7.54
N GLY A 105 4.13 -6.84 7.70
CA GLY A 105 2.95 -6.02 7.97
C GLY A 105 1.90 -6.06 6.86
N MET A 106 2.30 -6.11 5.59
CA MET A 106 1.36 -6.29 4.48
C MET A 106 0.68 -7.66 4.55
N VAL A 107 1.45 -8.74 4.76
CA VAL A 107 0.93 -10.11 4.90
C VAL A 107 -0.06 -10.21 6.06
N ARG A 108 0.30 -9.65 7.22
CA ARG A 108 -0.54 -9.61 8.43
C ARG A 108 -1.87 -8.91 8.19
N VAL A 109 -1.85 -7.76 7.53
CA VAL A 109 -3.07 -7.02 7.19
C VAL A 109 -3.93 -7.77 6.18
N VAL A 110 -3.34 -8.34 5.11
CA VAL A 110 -4.09 -9.15 4.14
C VAL A 110 -4.75 -10.33 4.83
N HIS A 111 -4.03 -11.05 5.70
CA HIS A 111 -4.56 -12.19 6.42
C HIS A 111 -5.77 -11.81 7.30
N ALA A 112 -5.63 -10.79 8.15
CA ALA A 112 -6.69 -10.36 9.05
C ALA A 112 -7.93 -9.79 8.33
N MET A 113 -7.73 -9.15 7.17
CA MET A 113 -8.82 -8.55 6.39
C MET A 113 -9.48 -9.54 5.41
N LEU A 114 -8.88 -10.71 5.16
CA LEU A 114 -9.39 -11.68 4.18
C LEU A 114 -10.84 -12.11 4.42
N PRO A 115 -11.30 -12.39 5.67
CA PRO A 115 -12.71 -12.72 5.90
C PRO A 115 -13.68 -11.60 5.48
N LEU A 116 -13.28 -10.33 5.63
CA LEU A 116 -14.06 -9.17 5.20
C LEU A 116 -14.06 -9.01 3.69
N LEU A 117 -12.91 -9.25 3.04
CA LEU A 117 -12.75 -9.17 1.59
C LEU A 117 -13.59 -10.23 0.87
N ARG A 118 -13.65 -11.46 1.40
CA ARG A 118 -14.49 -12.54 0.86
C ARG A 118 -15.99 -12.22 0.82
N ARG A 119 -16.45 -11.28 1.66
CA ARG A 119 -17.86 -10.83 1.71
C ARG A 119 -18.16 -9.70 0.71
N SER A 120 -17.15 -9.13 0.08
CA SER A 120 -17.35 -8.16 -0.99
C SER A 120 -17.64 -8.88 -2.30
N PRO A 121 -18.61 -8.42 -3.11
CA PRO A 121 -18.85 -9.02 -4.42
C PRO A 121 -17.69 -8.79 -5.41
N ALA A 122 -16.85 -7.77 -5.17
CA ALA A 122 -15.79 -7.37 -6.11
C ALA A 122 -14.61 -6.73 -5.35
N ALA A 123 -13.99 -7.48 -4.44
CA ALA A 123 -12.93 -6.95 -3.60
C ALA A 123 -11.67 -6.54 -4.40
N ARG A 124 -11.04 -5.42 -4.01
CA ARG A 124 -9.79 -4.93 -4.60
C ARG A 124 -8.72 -4.71 -3.53
N VAL A 125 -7.56 -5.31 -3.72
CA VAL A 125 -6.39 -5.16 -2.85
C VAL A 125 -5.26 -4.49 -3.63
N VAL A 126 -4.78 -3.36 -3.13
CA VAL A 126 -3.64 -2.63 -3.70
C VAL A 126 -2.48 -2.67 -2.71
N ASN A 127 -1.38 -3.30 -3.12
CA ASN A 127 -0.14 -3.28 -2.37
C ASN A 127 0.77 -2.19 -2.93
N VAL A 128 1.02 -1.13 -2.16
CA VAL A 128 1.84 -0.03 -2.65
C VAL A 128 3.31 -0.43 -2.64
N SER A 129 3.88 -0.52 -3.82
CA SER A 129 5.27 -0.87 -4.08
C SER A 129 6.08 0.35 -4.56
N SER A 130 7.13 0.13 -5.34
CA SER A 130 8.09 1.15 -5.77
C SER A 130 8.74 0.76 -7.10
N ASP A 131 9.07 1.75 -7.92
CA ASP A 131 9.93 1.59 -9.09
C ASP A 131 11.29 0.97 -8.74
N SER A 132 11.77 1.20 -7.51
CA SER A 132 13.01 0.62 -7.01
C SER A 132 12.95 -0.90 -6.81
N ALA A 133 11.77 -1.51 -6.90
CA ALA A 133 11.58 -2.95 -6.90
C ALA A 133 11.93 -3.60 -8.25
N VAL A 134 12.07 -2.80 -9.31
CA VAL A 134 12.30 -3.31 -10.67
C VAL A 134 13.79 -3.61 -10.85
N PHE A 135 14.11 -4.87 -11.09
CA PHE A 135 15.49 -5.34 -11.21
C PHE A 135 16.19 -4.66 -12.39
N ALA A 136 15.53 -4.57 -13.54
CA ALA A 136 16.06 -3.92 -14.74
C ALA A 136 16.43 -2.44 -14.50
N LYS A 137 15.65 -1.71 -13.70
CA LYS A 137 15.96 -0.31 -13.36
C LYS A 137 17.17 -0.21 -12.42
N ALA A 138 17.32 -1.17 -11.51
CA ALA A 138 18.45 -1.21 -10.57
C ALA A 138 19.78 -1.56 -11.25
N THR A 139 19.76 -2.32 -12.35
CA THR A 139 20.95 -2.70 -13.11
C THR A 139 21.29 -1.75 -14.26
N GLU A 140 20.39 -0.82 -14.61
CA GLU A 140 20.63 0.22 -15.61
C GLU A 140 21.68 1.22 -15.12
N GLN A 141 22.91 1.12 -15.62
CA GLN A 141 24.02 1.99 -15.22
C GLN A 141 23.68 3.47 -15.45
N GLY A 142 23.94 4.29 -14.43
CA GLY A 142 23.67 5.74 -14.49
C GLY A 142 22.23 6.13 -14.14
N SER A 143 21.29 5.17 -14.00
CA SER A 143 19.94 5.45 -13.54
C SER A 143 19.94 5.93 -12.08
N MET A 144 18.90 6.69 -11.68
CA MET A 144 18.72 7.10 -10.29
C MET A 144 18.59 5.89 -9.34
N PHE A 145 18.10 4.76 -9.84
CA PHE A 145 17.90 3.53 -9.06
C PHE A 145 19.21 2.77 -8.87
N ALA A 146 20.06 2.71 -9.91
CA ALA A 146 21.41 2.17 -9.80
C ALA A 146 22.27 3.01 -8.85
N ARG A 147 22.06 4.33 -8.79
CA ARG A 147 22.75 5.27 -7.88
C ARG A 147 22.18 5.30 -6.45
N SER A 148 21.03 4.67 -6.21
CA SER A 148 20.36 4.67 -4.89
C SER A 148 20.98 3.64 -3.94
N HIS A 149 22.31 3.70 -3.77
CA HIS A 149 23.10 2.73 -3.01
C HIS A 149 22.77 2.66 -1.52
N GLU A 150 22.01 3.61 -0.98
CA GLU A 150 21.76 3.70 0.46
C GLU A 150 20.46 3.01 0.91
N SER A 151 19.62 2.56 -0.04
CA SER A 151 18.28 2.00 0.25
C SER A 151 18.22 0.48 0.11
N PHE A 152 19.15 -0.23 0.76
CA PHE A 152 19.35 -1.68 0.65
C PHE A 152 18.08 -2.50 0.92
N ALA A 153 17.49 -2.37 2.11
CA ALA A 153 16.30 -3.11 2.48
C ALA A 153 15.09 -2.67 1.65
N TYR A 154 14.93 -1.37 1.43
CA TYR A 154 13.73 -0.84 0.79
C TYR A 154 13.44 -1.50 -0.56
N SER A 155 14.40 -1.52 -1.48
CA SER A 155 14.23 -2.14 -2.80
C SER A 155 13.93 -3.64 -2.70
N ALA A 156 14.65 -4.36 -1.85
CA ALA A 156 14.41 -5.78 -1.61
C ALA A 156 13.00 -6.07 -1.05
N THR A 157 12.55 -5.26 -0.08
CA THR A 157 11.21 -5.40 0.51
C THR A 157 10.11 -5.12 -0.52
N LYS A 158 10.31 -4.15 -1.42
CA LYS A 158 9.32 -3.83 -2.46
C LYS A 158 9.32 -4.86 -3.59
N ALA A 159 10.45 -5.48 -3.90
CA ALA A 159 10.49 -6.66 -4.76
C ALA A 159 9.75 -7.86 -4.12
N ALA A 160 9.94 -8.09 -2.82
CA ALA A 160 9.20 -9.11 -2.08
C ALA A 160 7.69 -8.85 -2.08
N VAL A 161 7.25 -7.60 -1.88
CA VAL A 161 5.84 -7.19 -1.97
C VAL A 161 5.26 -7.52 -3.35
N ASN A 162 5.99 -7.23 -4.42
CA ASN A 162 5.51 -7.54 -5.76
C ASN A 162 5.37 -9.05 -5.97
N MET A 163 6.32 -9.87 -5.48
CA MET A 163 6.28 -11.33 -5.66
C MET A 163 5.16 -11.96 -4.83
N LEU A 164 4.99 -11.51 -3.58
CA LEU A 164 3.88 -11.93 -2.73
C LEU A 164 2.52 -11.58 -3.35
N THR A 165 2.41 -10.41 -3.99
CA THR A 165 1.18 -10.02 -4.72
C THR A 165 0.83 -11.03 -5.80
N VAL A 166 1.81 -11.48 -6.61
CA VAL A 166 1.59 -12.53 -7.63
C VAL A 166 1.15 -13.84 -6.98
N LYS A 167 1.81 -14.24 -5.88
CA LYS A 167 1.45 -15.48 -5.17
C LYS A 167 0.04 -15.43 -4.59
N TYR A 168 -0.37 -14.31 -4.00
CA TYR A 168 -1.75 -14.11 -3.57
C TYR A 168 -2.73 -14.13 -4.73
N ALA A 169 -2.41 -13.48 -5.85
CA ALA A 169 -3.30 -13.46 -7.01
C ALA A 169 -3.56 -14.86 -7.57
N ASN A 170 -2.51 -15.68 -7.71
CA ASN A 170 -2.65 -17.06 -8.16
C ASN A 170 -3.46 -17.89 -7.16
N ALA A 171 -3.13 -17.80 -5.86
CA ALA A 171 -3.86 -18.52 -4.83
C ALA A 171 -5.33 -18.11 -4.75
N PHE A 172 -5.64 -16.83 -4.94
CA PHE A 172 -7.01 -16.35 -4.94
C PHE A 172 -7.80 -16.82 -6.16
N ALA A 173 -7.16 -16.89 -7.34
CA ALA A 173 -7.78 -17.40 -8.55
C ALA A 173 -8.17 -18.88 -8.44
N ASP A 174 -7.39 -19.67 -7.70
CA ASP A 174 -7.62 -21.11 -7.53
C ASP A 174 -8.69 -21.44 -6.46
N ASP A 175 -9.06 -20.49 -5.58
CA ASP A 175 -10.10 -20.64 -4.55
C ASP A 175 -11.40 -19.91 -4.96
N PRO A 176 -12.52 -20.62 -5.21
CA PRO A 176 -13.80 -20.00 -5.57
C PRO A 176 -14.31 -18.96 -4.56
N GLY A 177 -13.96 -19.12 -3.28
CA GLY A 177 -14.29 -18.17 -2.22
C GLY A 177 -13.48 -16.87 -2.28
N THR A 178 -12.47 -16.79 -3.15
CA THR A 178 -11.61 -15.60 -3.32
C THR A 178 -11.37 -15.22 -4.78
N ALA A 179 -11.85 -15.99 -5.76
CA ALA A 179 -11.59 -15.74 -7.19
C ALA A 179 -12.09 -14.36 -7.68
N HIS A 180 -13.04 -13.76 -6.98
CA HIS A 180 -13.54 -12.40 -7.23
C HIS A 180 -12.63 -11.28 -6.68
N ILE A 181 -11.64 -11.62 -5.84
CA ILE A 181 -10.68 -10.70 -5.24
C ILE A 181 -9.56 -10.42 -6.24
N LYS A 182 -9.35 -9.15 -6.58
CA LYS A 182 -8.17 -8.74 -7.36
C LYS A 182 -7.13 -8.14 -6.47
N ILE A 183 -5.88 -8.53 -6.66
CA ILE A 183 -4.75 -8.04 -5.89
C ILE A 183 -3.62 -7.62 -6.82
N ASN A 184 -3.17 -6.37 -6.71
CA ASN A 184 -2.13 -5.82 -7.56
C ASN A 184 -1.11 -5.02 -6.75
N ALA A 185 0.15 -5.06 -7.20
CA ALA A 185 1.18 -4.18 -6.73
C ALA A 185 1.16 -2.89 -7.56
N VAL A 186 1.30 -1.74 -6.90
CA VAL A 186 1.21 -0.44 -7.59
C VAL A 186 2.32 0.47 -7.14
N THR A 187 3.05 1.07 -8.07
CA THR A 187 3.97 2.15 -7.77
C THR A 187 3.26 3.51 -7.94
N PRO A 188 3.40 4.44 -6.98
CA PRO A 188 2.90 5.79 -7.13
C PRO A 188 3.85 6.68 -7.96
N GLY A 189 5.02 6.15 -8.35
CA GLY A 189 6.13 6.92 -8.90
C GLY A 189 6.90 7.69 -7.82
N TYR A 190 7.76 8.62 -8.24
CA TYR A 190 8.63 9.35 -7.32
C TYR A 190 7.91 10.54 -6.65
N VAL A 191 7.13 10.25 -5.60
CA VAL A 191 6.28 11.22 -4.90
C VAL A 191 7.02 11.98 -3.79
N ALA A 192 6.87 13.30 -3.72
CA ALA A 192 7.41 14.14 -2.64
C ALA A 192 6.70 13.87 -1.31
N THR A 193 7.36 13.16 -0.41
CA THR A 193 6.82 12.81 0.92
C THR A 193 7.91 12.78 1.99
N ASP A 194 7.54 12.73 3.28
CA ASP A 194 8.47 12.48 4.38
C ASP A 194 9.40 11.27 4.13
N LEU A 195 8.93 10.24 3.40
CA LEU A 195 9.70 9.01 3.13
C LEU A 195 11.00 9.27 2.37
N ASN A 196 11.01 10.25 1.46
CA ASN A 196 12.16 10.64 0.67
C ASN A 196 12.64 12.06 0.97
N GLY A 197 12.21 12.64 2.10
CA GLY A 197 12.54 14.02 2.46
C GLY A 197 12.02 15.04 1.45
N PHE A 198 10.84 14.79 0.87
CA PHE A 198 10.17 15.65 -0.12
C PHE A 198 10.93 15.87 -1.43
N LYS A 199 11.83 14.96 -1.80
CA LYS A 199 12.65 15.05 -3.02
C LYS A 199 11.97 14.54 -4.30
N GLY A 200 10.70 14.11 -4.22
CA GLY A 200 9.98 13.55 -5.35
C GLY A 200 9.54 14.61 -6.38
N GLU A 201 9.37 14.17 -7.62
CA GLU A 201 8.88 15.00 -8.74
C GLU A 201 7.35 15.07 -8.79
N ARG A 202 6.67 14.09 -8.18
CA ARG A 202 5.21 14.01 -8.12
C ARG A 202 4.66 14.56 -6.81
N THR A 203 3.51 15.20 -6.90
CA THR A 203 2.68 15.52 -5.73
C THR A 203 2.02 14.26 -5.16
N PRO A 204 1.62 14.27 -3.87
CA PRO A 204 0.83 13.18 -3.29
C PRO A 204 -0.46 12.87 -4.05
N ASP A 205 -1.10 13.89 -4.63
CA ASP A 205 -2.32 13.73 -5.43
C ASP A 205 -2.06 12.99 -6.74
N GLU A 206 -0.97 13.32 -7.45
CA GLU A 206 -0.57 12.62 -8.66
C GLU A 206 -0.20 11.17 -8.38
N GLY A 207 0.58 10.92 -7.32
CA GLY A 207 0.93 9.55 -6.92
C GLY A 207 -0.28 8.70 -6.51
N ALA A 208 -1.31 9.33 -5.93
CA ALA A 208 -2.54 8.65 -5.55
C ALA A 208 -3.38 8.19 -6.76
N ARG A 209 -3.16 8.73 -7.97
CA ARG A 209 -3.92 8.34 -9.18
C ARG A 209 -3.79 6.86 -9.48
N ALA A 210 -2.56 6.34 -9.50
CA ALA A 210 -2.30 4.93 -9.78
C ALA A 210 -2.98 4.03 -8.73
N VAL A 211 -2.79 4.35 -7.44
CA VAL A 211 -3.37 3.60 -6.32
C VAL A 211 -4.89 3.52 -6.44
N VAL A 212 -5.52 4.65 -6.72
CA VAL A 212 -6.98 4.76 -6.78
C VAL A 212 -7.55 4.11 -8.04
N HIS A 213 -6.86 4.24 -9.18
CA HIS A 213 -7.23 3.55 -10.41
C HIS A 213 -7.28 2.03 -10.18
N TRP A 214 -6.20 1.45 -9.66
CA TRP A 214 -6.12 0.01 -9.39
C TRP A 214 -6.99 -0.47 -8.23
N ALA A 215 -7.39 0.44 -7.33
CA ALA A 215 -8.40 0.16 -6.30
C ALA A 215 -9.84 0.12 -6.83
N THR A 216 -10.08 0.60 -8.07
CA THR A 216 -11.43 0.74 -8.64
C THR A 216 -11.61 0.05 -9.99
N VAL A 217 -10.67 -0.82 -10.40
CA VAL A 217 -10.79 -1.62 -11.61
C VAL A 217 -12.00 -2.55 -11.57
N GLY A 218 -12.69 -2.70 -12.70
CA GLY A 218 -13.83 -3.60 -12.87
C GLY A 218 -13.45 -5.09 -12.87
N ASP A 219 -14.44 -5.96 -13.06
CA ASP A 219 -14.29 -7.43 -13.03
C ASP A 219 -13.49 -8.00 -14.21
N ASP A 220 -13.22 -7.20 -15.25
CA ASP A 220 -12.30 -7.55 -16.33
C ASP A 220 -10.86 -7.01 -16.13
N GLY A 221 -10.63 -6.21 -15.09
CA GLY A 221 -9.28 -5.69 -14.75
C GLY A 221 -8.25 -6.76 -14.39
N ALA A 222 -6.97 -6.44 -14.47
CA ALA A 222 -5.90 -7.39 -14.14
C ALA A 222 -5.84 -7.75 -12.63
N SER A 223 -5.25 -8.91 -12.34
CA SER A 223 -4.83 -9.34 -10.99
C SER A 223 -3.42 -9.92 -11.09
N GLY A 224 -2.61 -9.81 -10.04
CA GLY A 224 -1.26 -10.38 -9.98
C GLY A 224 -0.23 -9.66 -10.83
N GLY A 225 -0.36 -8.34 -11.05
CA GLY A 225 0.66 -7.55 -11.74
C GLY A 225 1.27 -6.44 -10.89
N PHE A 226 2.28 -5.79 -11.47
CA PHE A 226 2.88 -4.56 -10.97
C PHE A 226 2.60 -3.44 -11.95
N PHE A 227 2.06 -2.32 -11.47
CA PHE A 227 1.52 -1.26 -12.32
C PHE A 227 1.82 0.15 -11.82
N ASP A 228 1.79 1.12 -12.73
CA ASP A 228 1.69 2.56 -12.43
C ASP A 228 0.34 3.12 -12.97
N ASP A 229 0.24 4.43 -13.11
CA ASP A 229 -0.93 5.10 -13.71
C ASP A 229 -0.98 5.01 -15.24
N ARG A 230 0.03 4.46 -15.90
CA ARG A 230 0.14 4.28 -17.36
C ARG A 230 -0.03 2.83 -17.79
N GLY A 231 0.11 1.88 -16.87
CA GLY A 231 -0.19 0.47 -17.12
C GLY A 231 0.81 -0.45 -16.43
N ARG A 232 1.10 -1.58 -17.09
CA ARG A 232 1.95 -2.63 -16.53
C ARG A 232 3.41 -2.18 -16.52
N MET A 233 4.03 -2.31 -15.37
CA MET A 233 5.45 -2.08 -15.18
C MET A 233 6.23 -3.38 -15.44
N PRO A 234 7.46 -3.28 -15.96
CA PRO A 234 8.36 -4.43 -16.02
C PRO A 234 8.74 -4.89 -14.62
N TRP A 235 9.19 -6.14 -14.54
CA TRP A 235 9.84 -6.69 -13.35
C TRP A 235 11.34 -6.41 -13.34
#